data_AF-A0A9P7I2T9-F1
#
_entry.id   AF-A0A9P7I2T9-F1
#
_cell.length_a   1.000
_cell.length_b   1.000
_cell.length_c   1.000
_cell.angle_alpha   90.00
_cell.angle_beta   90.00
_cell.angle_gamma   90.00
#
_symmetry.space_group_name_H-M   'P 1'
#
loop_
_entity.id
_entity.type
_entity.pdbx_description
1 polymer ?
#
loop_
_entity_poly.entity_id
_entity_poly.type
_entity_poly.pdbx_seq_one_letter_code
_entity_poly.pdbx_strand_id
1 'polypeptide(L)'
;MVSGIPPNPSSHDACCISSRRSFISLYLEYAGHDATAKWDDCLKMAFEQVMKSLGGLTQVSHDWLEYEADRVAWKKLFSELAIEGSEWPFTMPPRFDAPDKIAEGISPTYQKWRLDHGLRICDVSHREKPEMPSLDQRNNVWENDPNYPRETVAPITGPFQIALPLWIDLYNLVFGEDDHLLEEINNEIIPSHLAISWNDDDEDCITLVVGFSRTTCVNPRSEGIPDSIRYLWQSVVDWAIEAYFGGTMSLATFLRVRKAVPVAHSNSYHSRELTSWTRDAYVEVQSDPIFAIRDAHEKRNFIAECRAEVLEIVEKPLTEAKAELSRWVLCGGDYDERLQAAREIWVSSTTDERSIQEALIWAWGPHEMAIISAENTSS
;
A
#
# COMPACT_ATOMS: atom_id res chain seq x y z
N MET A 1 -2.13 -39.23 -20.31
CA MET A 1 -3.04 -39.43 -19.16
C MET A 1 -2.61 -40.68 -18.39
N VAL A 2 -2.33 -40.51 -17.10
CA VAL A 2 -2.08 -41.62 -16.17
C VAL A 2 -3.43 -42.26 -15.78
N SER A 3 -3.51 -43.59 -15.60
CA SER A 3 -4.77 -44.23 -15.19
C SER A 3 -5.17 -43.78 -13.78
N GLY A 4 -6.26 -43.02 -13.66
CA GLY A 4 -6.74 -42.49 -12.38
C GLY A 4 -7.96 -41.58 -12.57
N ILE A 5 -8.59 -41.21 -11.45
CA ILE A 5 -9.68 -40.21 -11.41
C ILE A 5 -9.02 -38.82 -11.45
N PRO A 6 -9.49 -37.89 -12.30
CA PRO A 6 -8.97 -36.52 -12.33
C PRO A 6 -9.17 -35.83 -10.97
N PRO A 7 -8.27 -34.91 -10.57
CA PRO A 7 -8.43 -34.12 -9.36
C PRO A 7 -9.77 -33.39 -9.32
N ASN A 8 -10.40 -33.34 -8.14
CA ASN A 8 -11.66 -32.63 -7.96
C ASN A 8 -11.41 -31.13 -7.69
N PRO A 9 -11.95 -30.21 -8.50
CA PRO A 9 -11.79 -28.77 -8.27
C PRO A 9 -12.59 -28.24 -7.07
N SER A 10 -13.62 -28.96 -6.59
CA SER A 10 -14.54 -28.44 -5.56
C SER A 10 -13.91 -28.21 -4.18
N SER A 11 -12.73 -28.78 -3.92
CA SER A 11 -11.98 -28.58 -2.69
C SER A 11 -10.99 -27.40 -2.76
N HIS A 12 -10.94 -26.70 -3.90
CA HIS A 12 -10.03 -25.60 -4.13
C HIS A 12 -10.81 -24.31 -4.32
N ASP A 13 -10.34 -23.25 -3.66
CA ASP A 13 -10.95 -21.93 -3.78
C ASP A 13 -10.45 -21.25 -5.05
N ALA A 14 -11.38 -20.93 -5.96
CA ALA A 14 -11.11 -20.19 -7.18
C ALA A 14 -10.51 -18.80 -6.90
N CYS A 15 -10.88 -18.20 -5.76
CA CYS A 15 -10.46 -16.86 -5.36
C CYS A 15 -9.01 -16.81 -4.88
N CYS A 16 -8.52 -17.91 -4.31
CA CYS A 16 -7.20 -17.98 -3.74
C CYS A 16 -6.20 -18.47 -4.80
N ILE A 17 -5.25 -17.62 -5.20
CA ILE A 17 -4.24 -17.94 -6.23
C ILE A 17 -3.49 -19.23 -5.89
N SER A 18 -3.06 -19.39 -4.63
CA SER A 18 -2.31 -20.58 -4.19
C SER A 18 -3.17 -21.85 -4.22
N SER A 19 -4.45 -21.76 -3.82
CA SER A 19 -5.39 -22.87 -3.90
C SER A 19 -5.65 -23.29 -5.35
N ARG A 20 -5.91 -22.31 -6.23
CA ARG A 20 -6.12 -22.54 -7.66
C ARG A 20 -4.90 -23.15 -8.34
N ARG A 21 -3.70 -22.63 -8.08
CA ARG A 21 -2.45 -23.17 -8.62
C ARG A 21 -2.10 -24.55 -8.07
N SER A 22 -2.48 -24.85 -6.84
CA SER A 22 -2.34 -26.21 -6.28
C SER A 22 -3.19 -27.22 -7.06
N PHE A 23 -4.45 -26.86 -7.39
CA PHE A 23 -5.28 -27.69 -8.25
C PHE A 23 -4.65 -27.90 -9.63
N ILE A 24 -4.16 -26.82 -10.26
CA ILE A 24 -3.54 -26.88 -11.58
C ILE A 24 -2.36 -27.84 -11.54
N SER A 25 -1.44 -27.71 -10.57
CA SER A 25 -0.30 -28.62 -10.42
C SER A 25 -0.72 -30.09 -10.33
N LEU A 26 -1.72 -30.41 -9.48
CA LEU A 26 -2.26 -31.78 -9.35
C LEU A 26 -2.84 -32.29 -10.67
N TYR A 27 -3.50 -31.42 -11.44
CA TYR A 27 -4.09 -31.79 -12.72
C TYR A 27 -3.03 -31.99 -13.81
N LEU A 28 -1.97 -31.19 -13.82
CA LEU A 28 -0.84 -31.35 -14.75
C LEU A 28 -0.14 -32.69 -14.51
N GLU A 29 0.09 -33.07 -13.26
CA GLU A 29 0.63 -34.39 -12.90
C GLU A 29 -0.25 -35.54 -13.40
N TYR A 30 -1.57 -35.40 -13.28
CA TYR A 30 -2.54 -36.36 -13.81
C TYR A 30 -2.51 -36.45 -15.35
N ALA A 31 -2.45 -35.29 -16.03
CA ALA A 31 -2.40 -35.20 -17.48
C ALA A 31 -1.13 -35.86 -18.05
N GLY A 32 -0.01 -35.72 -17.33
CA GLY A 32 1.28 -36.40 -17.55
C GLY A 32 2.45 -35.42 -17.70
N HIS A 33 3.67 -35.95 -17.74
CA HIS A 33 4.92 -35.17 -17.75
C HIS A 33 4.99 -34.08 -18.83
N ASP A 34 4.42 -34.31 -20.01
CA ASP A 34 4.38 -33.33 -21.10
C ASP A 34 3.57 -32.08 -20.73
N ALA A 35 2.53 -32.20 -19.89
CA ALA A 35 1.71 -31.09 -19.44
C ALA A 35 2.48 -30.21 -18.44
N THR A 36 3.12 -30.84 -17.44
CA THR A 36 3.95 -30.16 -16.45
C THR A 36 5.10 -29.39 -17.12
N ALA A 37 5.78 -30.01 -18.09
CA ALA A 37 6.92 -29.39 -18.77
C ALA A 37 6.55 -28.15 -19.61
N LYS A 38 5.30 -28.05 -20.08
CA LYS A 38 4.83 -26.95 -20.94
C LYS A 38 4.07 -25.86 -20.21
N TRP A 39 3.70 -26.08 -18.95
CA TRP A 39 2.83 -25.17 -18.21
C TRP A 39 3.44 -23.78 -18.07
N ASP A 40 4.70 -23.68 -17.64
CA ASP A 40 5.35 -22.39 -17.41
C ASP A 40 5.43 -21.54 -18.68
N ASP A 41 5.71 -22.17 -19.83
CA ASP A 41 5.71 -21.50 -21.13
C ASP A 41 4.31 -21.03 -21.52
N CYS A 42 3.28 -21.88 -21.31
CA CYS A 42 1.89 -21.52 -21.55
C CYS A 42 1.45 -20.34 -20.67
N LEU A 43 1.80 -20.37 -19.39
CA LEU A 43 1.47 -19.33 -18.41
C LEU A 43 2.16 -18.01 -18.75
N LYS A 44 3.45 -18.04 -19.08
CA LYS A 44 4.18 -16.85 -19.53
C LYS A 44 3.55 -16.23 -20.78
N MET A 45 3.18 -17.04 -21.76
CA MET A 45 2.51 -16.55 -22.97
C MET A 45 1.10 -16.03 -22.70
N ALA A 46 0.38 -16.65 -21.75
CA ALA A 46 -0.95 -16.20 -21.34
C ALA A 46 -0.89 -14.82 -20.69
N PHE A 47 0.04 -14.61 -19.75
CA PHE A 47 0.31 -13.31 -19.15
C PHE A 47 0.56 -12.23 -20.21
N GLU A 48 1.48 -12.48 -21.13
CA GLU A 48 1.80 -11.54 -22.22
C GLU A 48 0.58 -11.22 -23.09
N GLN A 49 -0.24 -12.23 -23.41
CA GLN A 49 -1.45 -12.06 -24.21
C GLN A 49 -2.50 -11.24 -23.48
N VAL A 50 -2.77 -11.56 -22.21
CA VAL A 50 -3.78 -10.87 -21.40
C VAL A 50 -3.36 -9.42 -21.20
N MET A 51 -2.11 -9.16 -20.81
CA MET A 51 -1.61 -7.80 -20.59
C MET A 51 -1.65 -6.94 -21.87
N LYS A 52 -1.31 -7.50 -23.03
CA LYS A 52 -1.47 -6.80 -24.32
C LYS A 52 -2.92 -6.46 -24.66
N SER A 53 -3.87 -7.28 -24.22
CA SER A 53 -5.30 -7.09 -24.53
C SER A 53 -5.98 -6.02 -23.67
N LEU A 54 -5.35 -5.57 -22.58
CA LEU A 54 -5.93 -4.65 -21.60
C LEU A 54 -6.07 -3.19 -22.05
N GLY A 55 -5.77 -2.90 -23.32
CA GLY A 55 -6.34 -1.73 -24.01
C GLY A 55 -6.07 -0.38 -23.35
N GLY A 56 -4.87 -0.15 -22.82
CA GLY A 56 -4.46 1.13 -22.27
C GLY A 56 -4.70 1.33 -20.77
N LEU A 57 -5.39 0.41 -20.08
CA LEU A 57 -5.57 0.46 -18.63
C LEU A 57 -4.22 0.65 -17.93
N THR A 58 -4.11 1.64 -17.04
CA THR A 58 -2.88 1.93 -16.30
C THR A 58 -2.69 0.99 -15.10
N GLN A 59 -3.80 0.57 -14.50
CA GLN A 59 -3.86 -0.33 -13.36
C GLN A 59 -4.82 -1.48 -13.65
N VAL A 60 -4.47 -2.66 -13.14
CA VAL A 60 -5.27 -3.89 -13.29
C VAL A 60 -5.26 -4.63 -11.96
N SER A 61 -6.39 -5.21 -11.59
CA SER A 61 -6.54 -6.06 -10.40
C SER A 61 -5.56 -7.22 -10.41
N HIS A 62 -4.88 -7.45 -9.28
CA HIS A 62 -3.96 -8.59 -9.14
C HIS A 62 -4.68 -9.92 -9.35
N ASP A 63 -5.75 -10.15 -8.58
CA ASP A 63 -6.48 -11.42 -8.61
C ASP A 63 -7.12 -11.69 -9.97
N TRP A 64 -7.67 -10.66 -10.61
CA TRP A 64 -8.23 -10.79 -11.96
C TRP A 64 -7.15 -11.20 -12.96
N LEU A 65 -5.98 -10.55 -12.95
CA LEU A 65 -4.92 -10.86 -13.92
C LEU A 65 -4.41 -12.28 -13.73
N GLU A 66 -4.13 -12.68 -12.49
CA GLU A 66 -3.64 -14.02 -12.18
C GLU A 66 -4.69 -15.08 -12.57
N TYR A 67 -5.98 -14.82 -12.31
CA TYR A 67 -7.06 -15.71 -12.71
C TYR A 67 -7.17 -15.85 -14.23
N GLU A 68 -7.17 -14.72 -14.95
CA GLU A 68 -7.34 -14.70 -16.40
C GLU A 68 -6.12 -15.30 -17.11
N ALA A 69 -4.91 -15.06 -16.59
CA ALA A 69 -3.68 -15.69 -17.08
C ALA A 69 -3.71 -17.21 -16.87
N ASP A 70 -4.08 -17.70 -15.69
CA ASP A 70 -4.21 -19.15 -15.43
C ASP A 70 -5.25 -19.79 -16.37
N ARG A 71 -6.40 -19.12 -16.58
CA ARG A 71 -7.47 -19.58 -17.48
C ARG A 71 -7.02 -19.64 -18.94
N VAL A 72 -6.33 -18.62 -19.43
CA VAL A 72 -5.80 -18.57 -20.80
C VAL A 72 -4.69 -19.61 -20.99
N ALA A 73 -3.80 -19.76 -20.00
CA ALA A 73 -2.74 -20.76 -20.00
C ALA A 73 -3.31 -22.18 -20.07
N TRP A 74 -4.34 -22.47 -19.27
CA TRP A 74 -5.06 -23.74 -19.29
C TRP A 74 -5.61 -24.05 -20.68
N LYS A 75 -6.39 -23.13 -21.25
CA LYS A 75 -6.96 -23.31 -22.59
C LYS A 75 -5.88 -23.55 -23.64
N LYS A 76 -4.77 -22.83 -23.55
CA LYS A 76 -3.64 -22.95 -24.48
C LYS A 76 -2.97 -24.32 -24.38
N LEU A 77 -2.62 -24.73 -23.16
CA LEU A 77 -1.96 -26.02 -22.92
C LEU A 77 -2.77 -27.19 -23.47
N PHE A 78 -4.06 -27.27 -23.15
CA PHE A 78 -4.89 -28.41 -23.58
C PHE A 78 -5.22 -28.38 -25.08
N SER A 79 -5.22 -27.20 -25.69
CA SER A 79 -5.27 -27.07 -27.16
C SER A 79 -4.01 -27.63 -27.80
N GLU A 80 -2.82 -27.37 -27.25
CA GLU A 80 -1.53 -27.87 -27.76
C GLU A 80 -1.33 -29.37 -27.54
N LEU A 81 -1.86 -29.91 -26.44
CA LEU A 81 -1.81 -31.35 -26.15
C LEU A 81 -2.86 -32.14 -26.93
N ALA A 82 -3.74 -31.48 -27.69
CA ALA A 82 -4.87 -32.08 -28.41
C ALA A 82 -5.75 -32.96 -27.50
N ILE A 83 -5.91 -32.54 -26.24
CA ILE A 83 -6.76 -33.22 -25.25
C ILE A 83 -8.14 -32.57 -25.33
N GLU A 84 -9.12 -33.32 -25.85
CA GLU A 84 -10.53 -32.90 -25.86
C GLU A 84 -11.08 -32.81 -24.42
N GLY A 85 -11.75 -31.70 -24.10
CA GLY A 85 -12.66 -31.62 -22.95
C GLY A 85 -12.10 -31.07 -21.63
N SER A 86 -10.90 -30.48 -21.60
CA SER A 86 -10.41 -29.79 -20.39
C SER A 86 -11.01 -28.39 -20.28
N GLU A 87 -12.31 -28.29 -19.98
CA GLU A 87 -12.92 -27.00 -19.63
C GLU A 87 -12.25 -26.41 -18.38
N TRP A 88 -12.19 -25.08 -18.33
CA TRP A 88 -11.68 -24.39 -17.15
C TRP A 88 -12.64 -24.64 -15.97
N PRO A 89 -12.17 -25.21 -14.85
CA PRO A 89 -13.07 -25.75 -13.84
C PRO A 89 -13.55 -24.72 -12.81
N PHE A 90 -13.06 -23.48 -12.89
CA PHE A 90 -13.39 -22.43 -11.93
C PHE A 90 -14.32 -21.39 -12.55
N THR A 91 -15.18 -20.80 -11.73
CA THR A 91 -15.98 -19.61 -12.10
C THR A 91 -15.33 -18.37 -11.51
N MET A 92 -15.29 -17.27 -12.26
CA MET A 92 -14.68 -16.03 -11.77
C MET A 92 -15.58 -15.40 -10.69
N PRO A 93 -15.06 -15.12 -9.50
CA PRO A 93 -15.81 -14.45 -8.44
C PRO A 93 -16.23 -13.02 -8.83
N PRO A 94 -17.43 -12.56 -8.43
CA PRO A 94 -17.91 -11.20 -8.76
C PRO A 94 -17.05 -10.05 -8.20
N ARG A 95 -16.28 -10.32 -7.14
CA ARG A 95 -15.50 -9.30 -6.41
C ARG A 95 -14.30 -8.76 -7.21
N PHE A 96 -13.77 -9.55 -8.14
CA PHE A 96 -12.69 -9.15 -9.05
C PHE A 96 -12.99 -9.56 -10.51
N ASP A 97 -14.26 -9.60 -10.92
CA ASP A 97 -14.66 -10.05 -12.27
C ASP A 97 -14.31 -9.09 -13.42
N ALA A 98 -13.65 -7.97 -13.12
CA ALA A 98 -13.24 -6.97 -14.10
C ALA A 98 -11.80 -6.49 -13.82
N PRO A 99 -11.02 -6.18 -14.87
CA PRO A 99 -9.62 -5.80 -14.71
C PRO A 99 -9.43 -4.51 -13.90
N ASP A 100 -10.40 -3.60 -13.88
CA ASP A 100 -10.35 -2.32 -13.18
C ASP A 100 -10.79 -2.38 -11.70
N LYS A 101 -11.27 -3.54 -11.22
CA LYS A 101 -11.64 -3.76 -9.80
C LYS A 101 -10.42 -3.98 -8.90
N ILE A 102 -9.63 -2.91 -8.71
CA ILE A 102 -8.36 -2.91 -7.98
C ILE A 102 -8.49 -2.80 -6.45
N ALA A 103 -9.71 -2.89 -5.89
CA ALA A 103 -9.96 -2.74 -4.45
C ALA A 103 -9.19 -3.77 -3.60
N GLU A 104 -9.02 -5.00 -4.13
CA GLU A 104 -8.23 -6.06 -3.49
C GLU A 104 -6.72 -5.98 -3.82
N GLY A 105 -6.30 -5.03 -4.67
CA GLY A 105 -4.91 -4.76 -4.99
C GLY A 105 -4.62 -4.62 -6.49
N ILE A 106 -3.59 -3.84 -6.81
CA ILE A 106 -3.09 -3.66 -8.17
C ILE A 106 -2.06 -4.76 -8.47
N SER A 107 -2.11 -5.31 -9.68
CA SER A 107 -1.24 -6.39 -10.14
C SER A 107 0.22 -5.94 -10.27
N PRO A 108 1.15 -6.48 -9.45
CA PRO A 108 2.58 -6.22 -9.57
C PRO A 108 3.13 -6.64 -10.95
N THR A 109 2.62 -7.78 -11.44
CA THR A 109 2.99 -8.35 -12.74
C THR A 109 2.64 -7.39 -13.88
N TYR A 110 1.45 -6.79 -13.85
CA TYR A 110 1.05 -5.82 -14.88
C TYR A 110 1.81 -4.50 -14.76
N GLN A 111 2.02 -4.01 -13.53
CA GLN A 111 2.81 -2.80 -13.30
C GLN A 111 4.21 -2.93 -13.89
N LYS A 112 4.91 -4.04 -13.59
CA LYS A 112 6.22 -4.33 -14.17
C LYS A 112 6.15 -4.41 -15.70
N TRP A 113 5.19 -5.17 -16.23
CA TRP A 113 5.05 -5.32 -17.68
C TRP A 113 4.88 -3.96 -18.36
N ARG A 114 4.11 -3.05 -17.77
CA ARG A 114 3.96 -1.68 -18.28
C ARG A 114 5.28 -0.92 -18.26
N LEU A 115 6.01 -0.93 -17.14
CA LEU A 115 7.32 -0.26 -17.03
C LEU A 115 8.32 -0.81 -18.05
N ASP A 116 8.42 -2.14 -18.18
CA ASP A 116 9.29 -2.80 -19.15
C ASP A 116 8.96 -2.41 -20.61
N HIS A 117 7.75 -1.93 -20.86
CA HIS A 117 7.26 -1.46 -22.17
C HIS A 117 7.16 0.07 -22.29
N GLY A 118 7.68 0.83 -21.30
CA GLY A 118 7.63 2.29 -21.29
C GLY A 118 6.21 2.88 -21.14
N LEU A 119 5.31 2.13 -20.49
CA LEU A 119 3.92 2.52 -20.25
C LEU A 119 3.73 2.96 -18.79
N ARG A 120 2.90 3.99 -18.57
CA ARG A 120 2.64 4.57 -17.23
C ARG A 120 1.73 3.67 -16.37
N ILE A 121 2.02 3.54 -15.08
CA ILE A 121 1.23 2.73 -14.11
C ILE A 121 0.10 3.53 -13.43
N CYS A 122 0.20 4.86 -13.31
CA CYS A 122 -0.85 5.70 -12.72
C CYS A 122 -1.47 6.60 -13.78
N ASP A 123 -2.81 6.65 -13.83
CA ASP A 123 -3.53 7.63 -14.63
C ASP A 123 -3.97 8.82 -13.78
N VAL A 124 -3.02 9.69 -13.47
CA VAL A 124 -3.29 11.01 -12.89
C VAL A 124 -3.79 12.01 -13.94
N SER A 125 -3.82 11.63 -15.23
CA SER A 125 -4.15 12.56 -16.33
C SER A 125 -5.62 12.97 -16.38
N HIS A 126 -6.50 12.21 -15.71
CA HIS A 126 -7.91 12.54 -15.56
C HIS A 126 -8.22 13.46 -14.38
N ARG A 127 -7.21 13.84 -13.58
CA ARG A 127 -7.38 14.70 -12.41
C ARG A 127 -7.04 16.13 -12.79
N GLU A 128 -7.83 17.09 -12.29
CA GLU A 128 -7.46 18.49 -12.40
C GLU A 128 -6.11 18.69 -11.70
N LYS A 129 -5.12 19.26 -12.40
CA LYS A 129 -3.80 19.50 -11.79
C LYS A 129 -4.01 20.38 -10.55
N PRO A 130 -3.60 19.91 -9.36
CA PRO A 130 -3.85 20.66 -8.14
C PRO A 130 -3.05 21.96 -8.16
N GLU A 131 -3.55 22.96 -7.46
CA GLU A 131 -2.80 24.20 -7.32
C GLU A 131 -1.54 23.98 -6.47
N MET A 132 -0.38 24.34 -7.01
CA MET A 132 0.91 24.03 -6.38
C MET A 132 1.32 25.07 -5.31
N PRO A 133 1.81 24.64 -4.13
CA PRO A 133 2.40 25.56 -3.15
C PRO A 133 3.58 26.35 -3.74
N SER A 134 3.67 27.64 -3.38
CA SER A 134 4.68 28.56 -3.90
C SER A 134 6.10 28.04 -3.68
N LEU A 135 6.87 27.92 -4.76
CA LEU A 135 8.27 27.52 -4.69
C LEU A 135 9.12 28.57 -3.96
N ASP A 136 8.86 29.86 -4.19
CA ASP A 136 9.62 30.95 -3.55
C ASP A 136 9.47 30.95 -2.04
N GLN A 137 8.25 30.72 -1.53
CA GLN A 137 8.02 30.64 -0.08
C GLN A 137 8.69 29.39 0.53
N ARG A 138 8.64 28.25 -0.17
CA ARG A 138 9.33 27.02 0.24
C ARG A 138 10.85 27.22 0.28
N ASN A 139 11.43 27.81 -0.76
CA ASN A 139 12.85 28.16 -0.83
C ASN A 139 13.28 29.05 0.33
N ASN A 140 12.46 30.03 0.72
CA ASN A 140 12.76 30.90 1.85
C ASN A 140 13.02 30.11 3.14
N VAL A 141 12.31 29.01 3.38
CA VAL A 141 12.57 28.16 4.56
C VAL A 141 13.70 27.18 4.28
N TRP A 142 13.66 26.50 3.13
CA TRP A 142 14.60 25.45 2.77
C TRP A 142 16.05 25.93 2.72
N GLU A 143 16.30 27.08 2.07
CA GLU A 143 17.65 27.59 1.87
C GLU A 143 18.28 28.13 3.15
N ASN A 144 17.45 28.55 4.11
CA ASN A 144 17.90 29.06 5.40
C ASN A 144 18.23 27.95 6.40
N ASP A 145 17.98 26.68 6.05
CA ASP A 145 18.41 25.52 6.84
C ASP A 145 19.65 24.86 6.22
N PRO A 146 20.79 24.79 6.94
CA PRO A 146 21.98 24.14 6.41
C PRO A 146 21.84 22.61 6.35
N ASN A 147 20.86 22.02 7.03
CA ASN A 147 20.73 20.56 7.13
C ASN A 147 19.91 19.96 5.98
N TYR A 148 19.25 20.77 5.14
CA TYR A 148 18.55 20.28 3.96
C TYR A 148 19.51 20.03 2.78
N PRO A 149 19.26 18.99 1.97
CA PRO A 149 20.07 18.73 0.80
C PRO A 149 19.95 19.88 -0.21
N ARG A 150 21.08 20.24 -0.80
CA ARG A 150 21.16 21.22 -1.89
C ARG A 150 21.04 20.57 -3.27
N GLU A 151 21.36 19.29 -3.33
CA GLU A 151 21.17 18.46 -4.52
C GLU A 151 19.71 18.02 -4.59
N THR A 152 19.09 18.25 -5.75
CA THR A 152 17.73 17.84 -6.08
C THR A 152 17.79 16.50 -6.81
N VAL A 153 17.81 15.42 -6.03
CA VAL A 153 17.90 14.05 -6.55
C VAL A 153 16.87 13.21 -5.81
N ALA A 154 16.16 12.35 -6.55
CA ALA A 154 15.21 11.42 -5.98
C ALA A 154 15.84 10.66 -4.78
N PRO A 155 15.10 10.51 -3.67
CA PRO A 155 13.68 10.80 -3.52
C PRO A 155 13.34 12.27 -3.22
N ILE A 156 14.31 13.12 -2.82
CA ILE A 156 14.04 14.53 -2.53
C ILE A 156 14.33 15.37 -3.77
N THR A 157 13.31 15.57 -4.60
CA THR A 157 13.39 16.22 -5.92
C THR A 157 13.43 17.74 -5.85
N GLY A 158 13.26 18.32 -4.65
CA GLY A 158 13.30 19.76 -4.45
C GLY A 158 12.91 20.20 -3.03
N PRO A 159 12.80 21.52 -2.82
CA PRO A 159 12.40 22.10 -1.54
C PRO A 159 11.05 21.58 -1.08
N PHE A 160 11.04 20.73 -0.05
CA PHE A 160 9.82 20.07 0.45
C PHE A 160 9.08 19.26 -0.62
N GLN A 161 9.83 18.57 -1.48
CA GLN A 161 9.31 17.69 -2.52
C GLN A 161 9.86 16.28 -2.35
N ILE A 162 8.99 15.28 -2.39
CA ILE A 162 9.37 13.86 -2.30
C ILE A 162 8.73 13.04 -3.41
N ALA A 163 9.54 12.28 -4.14
CA ALA A 163 9.14 11.40 -5.23
C ALA A 163 8.65 10.05 -4.71
N LEU A 164 7.43 9.67 -5.10
CA LEU A 164 6.83 8.37 -4.83
C LEU A 164 6.88 7.50 -6.09
N PRO A 165 7.49 6.30 -6.04
CA PRO A 165 7.47 5.36 -7.16
C PRO A 165 6.04 5.06 -7.62
N LEU A 166 5.83 4.92 -8.94
CA LEU A 166 4.50 4.70 -9.52
C LEU A 166 3.81 3.41 -9.07
N TRP A 167 4.55 2.47 -8.47
CA TRP A 167 3.99 1.23 -7.98
C TRP A 167 3.27 1.39 -6.62
N ILE A 168 3.54 2.49 -5.89
CA ILE A 168 2.81 2.83 -4.68
C ILE A 168 1.34 3.06 -5.03
N ASP A 169 0.46 2.51 -4.22
CA ASP A 169 -0.99 2.67 -4.38
C ASP A 169 -1.45 4.05 -3.91
N LEU A 170 -1.19 5.06 -4.72
CA LEU A 170 -1.53 6.44 -4.42
C LEU A 170 -3.05 6.66 -4.28
N TYR A 171 -3.86 5.83 -4.94
CA TYR A 171 -5.30 5.89 -4.81
C TYR A 171 -5.71 5.61 -3.37
N ASN A 172 -5.28 4.49 -2.78
CA ASN A 172 -5.65 4.16 -1.40
C ASN A 172 -4.83 4.92 -0.35
N LEU A 173 -3.60 5.31 -0.68
CA LEU A 173 -2.66 5.84 0.32
C LEU A 173 -2.58 7.37 0.36
N VAL A 174 -2.94 8.08 -0.70
CA VAL A 174 -2.83 9.55 -0.76
C VAL A 174 -4.16 10.22 -1.09
N PHE A 175 -4.84 9.73 -2.12
CA PHE A 175 -5.93 10.48 -2.75
C PHE A 175 -7.31 10.09 -2.26
N GLY A 176 -7.58 8.80 -2.15
CA GLY A 176 -8.91 8.26 -1.93
C GLY A 176 -9.82 8.40 -3.16
N GLU A 177 -11.05 7.92 -3.01
CA GLU A 177 -12.15 8.16 -3.96
C GLU A 177 -12.43 9.66 -4.07
N ASP A 178 -12.53 10.18 -5.29
CA ASP A 178 -12.77 11.60 -5.58
C ASP A 178 -11.84 12.59 -4.82
N ASP A 179 -10.59 12.22 -4.59
CA ASP A 179 -9.58 13.04 -3.88
C ASP A 179 -9.90 13.38 -2.42
N HIS A 180 -10.87 12.70 -1.81
CA HIS A 180 -11.36 13.02 -0.47
C HIS A 180 -10.26 13.00 0.60
N LEU A 181 -9.26 12.11 0.51
CA LEU A 181 -8.18 12.05 1.51
C LEU A 181 -7.27 13.27 1.42
N LEU A 182 -6.96 13.72 0.20
CA LEU A 182 -6.11 14.90 0.00
C LEU A 182 -6.84 16.19 0.40
N GLU A 183 -8.14 16.27 0.10
CA GLU A 183 -8.99 17.37 0.57
C GLU A 183 -9.07 17.40 2.10
N GLU A 184 -9.30 16.24 2.74
CA GLU A 184 -9.36 16.12 4.18
C GLU A 184 -8.03 16.52 4.84
N ILE A 185 -6.90 16.06 4.30
CA ILE A 185 -5.57 16.46 4.75
C ILE A 185 -5.47 17.98 4.84
N ASN A 186 -5.82 18.67 3.75
CA ASN A 186 -5.66 20.11 3.61
C ASN A 186 -6.70 20.92 4.40
N ASN A 187 -7.91 20.38 4.60
CA ASN A 187 -9.01 21.12 5.22
C ASN A 187 -9.15 20.86 6.73
N GLU A 188 -8.80 19.66 7.21
CA GLU A 188 -9.14 19.22 8.57
C GLU A 188 -7.93 18.78 9.42
N ILE A 189 -6.90 18.20 8.78
CA ILE A 189 -5.81 17.55 9.50
C ILE A 189 -4.64 18.50 9.75
N ILE A 190 -4.14 19.15 8.70
CA ILE A 190 -2.97 20.03 8.78
C ILE A 190 -3.36 21.47 9.15
N PRO A 191 -2.42 22.28 9.68
CA PRO A 191 -2.67 23.71 9.89
C PRO A 191 -3.09 24.43 8.60
N SER A 192 -4.08 25.33 8.70
CA SER A 192 -4.69 26.01 7.54
C SER A 192 -3.75 26.91 6.72
N HIS A 193 -2.56 27.23 7.24
CA HIS A 193 -1.52 27.94 6.50
C HIS A 193 -0.59 27.03 5.70
N LEU A 194 -0.72 25.71 5.84
CA LEU A 194 0.04 24.71 5.09
C LEU A 194 -0.87 24.03 4.06
N ALA A 195 -0.23 23.40 3.07
CA ALA A 195 -0.90 22.61 2.06
C ALA A 195 0.01 21.45 1.61
N ILE A 196 -0.60 20.33 1.29
CA ILE A 196 0.00 19.21 0.57
C ILE A 196 -0.64 19.16 -0.81
N SER A 197 0.20 19.07 -1.83
CA SER A 197 -0.19 18.94 -3.23
C SER A 197 0.69 17.88 -3.90
N TRP A 198 0.48 17.64 -5.19
CA TRP A 198 1.24 16.67 -5.95
C TRP A 198 1.47 17.15 -7.38
N ASN A 199 2.51 16.63 -8.02
CA ASN A 199 2.71 16.79 -9.46
C ASN A 199 3.22 15.47 -10.07
N ASP A 200 3.02 15.34 -11.37
CA ASP A 200 3.40 14.20 -12.20
C ASP A 200 4.38 14.62 -13.31
N ASP A 201 5.17 15.67 -13.04
CA ASP A 201 6.08 16.23 -14.04
C ASP A 201 7.23 15.26 -14.38
N ASP A 202 7.54 14.34 -13.47
CA ASP A 202 8.51 13.25 -13.66
C ASP A 202 7.80 11.98 -14.17
N GLU A 203 8.31 11.36 -15.23
CA GLU A 203 7.64 10.21 -15.88
C GLU A 203 7.59 8.94 -15.02
N ASP A 204 8.51 8.80 -14.06
CA ASP A 204 8.71 7.58 -13.27
C ASP A 204 8.23 7.69 -11.81
N CYS A 205 7.66 8.83 -11.42
CA CYS A 205 7.18 9.03 -10.06
C CYS A 205 6.08 10.10 -9.96
N ILE A 206 5.34 10.07 -8.86
CA ILE A 206 4.50 11.20 -8.43
C ILE A 206 5.24 11.93 -7.32
N THR A 207 5.39 13.24 -7.46
CA THR A 207 6.06 14.04 -6.44
C THR A 207 5.02 14.69 -5.53
N LEU A 208 5.03 14.34 -4.24
CA LEU A 208 4.31 15.08 -3.21
C LEU A 208 5.06 16.36 -2.87
N VAL A 209 4.30 17.43 -2.67
CA VAL A 209 4.83 18.76 -2.38
C VAL A 209 4.15 19.33 -1.15
N VAL A 210 4.95 19.61 -0.12
CA VAL A 210 4.52 20.29 1.10
C VAL A 210 4.86 21.76 1.00
N GLY A 211 3.93 22.64 1.30
CA GLY A 211 4.20 24.08 1.29
C GLY A 211 3.17 24.91 2.02
N PHE A 212 3.16 26.20 1.72
CA PHE A 212 2.20 27.13 2.28
C PHE A 212 0.93 27.17 1.44
N SER A 213 -0.21 27.18 2.12
CA SER A 213 -1.50 27.37 1.48
C SER A 213 -1.56 28.73 0.79
N ARG A 214 -2.10 28.76 -0.43
CA ARG A 214 -2.30 30.02 -1.17
C ARG A 214 -3.49 30.81 -0.68
N THR A 215 -4.45 30.15 -0.04
CA THR A 215 -5.66 30.81 0.50
C THR A 215 -5.35 31.58 1.78
N THR A 216 -4.23 31.25 2.43
CA THR A 216 -3.82 31.87 3.69
C THR A 216 -2.59 32.75 3.48
N CYS A 217 -2.74 34.07 3.63
CA CYS A 217 -1.61 35.00 3.55
C CYS A 217 -0.70 34.85 4.77
N VAL A 218 0.42 34.14 4.61
CA VAL A 218 1.43 33.95 5.67
C VAL A 218 2.80 34.45 5.22
N ASN A 219 3.50 35.12 6.14
CA ASN A 219 4.92 35.42 5.98
C ASN A 219 5.74 34.21 6.45
N PRO A 220 6.51 33.55 5.56
CA PRO A 220 7.33 32.37 5.92
C PRO A 220 8.37 32.64 7.00
N ARG A 221 8.69 33.91 7.27
CA ARG A 221 9.65 34.34 8.29
C ARG A 221 9.02 34.64 9.65
N SER A 222 7.70 34.56 9.76
CA SER A 222 7.02 34.73 11.04
C SER A 222 7.42 33.61 12.01
N GLU A 223 7.47 33.92 13.30
CA GLU A 223 7.79 32.97 14.36
C GLU A 223 6.86 31.75 14.31
N GLY A 224 7.43 30.55 14.48
CA GLY A 224 6.70 29.26 14.44
C GLY A 224 6.29 28.75 13.05
N ILE A 225 6.26 29.61 12.01
CA ILE A 225 5.90 29.19 10.65
C ILE A 225 6.94 28.23 10.04
N PRO A 226 8.26 28.49 10.09
CA PRO A 226 9.26 27.53 9.66
C PRO A 226 9.15 26.17 10.34
N ASP A 227 8.85 26.15 11.64
CA ASP A 227 8.77 24.90 12.40
C ASP A 227 7.56 24.08 12.00
N SER A 228 6.42 24.73 11.73
CA SER A 228 5.21 24.04 11.27
C SER A 228 5.39 23.33 9.92
N ILE A 229 6.01 23.98 8.92
CA ILE A 229 6.27 23.33 7.62
C ILE A 229 7.33 22.23 7.73
N ARG A 230 8.35 22.42 8.58
CA ARG A 230 9.37 21.39 8.86
C ARG A 230 8.75 20.14 9.48
N TYR A 231 7.84 20.31 10.45
CA TYR A 231 7.15 19.20 11.10
C TYR A 231 6.28 18.41 10.12
N LEU A 232 5.50 19.12 9.30
CA LEU A 232 4.65 18.49 8.31
C LEU A 232 5.50 17.75 7.27
N TRP A 233 6.58 18.36 6.79
CA TRP A 233 7.53 17.74 5.90
C TRP A 233 8.13 16.46 6.46
N GLN A 234 8.62 16.49 7.70
CA GLN A 234 9.17 15.30 8.36
C GLN A 234 8.12 14.19 8.47
N SER A 235 6.89 14.54 8.81
CA SER A 235 5.78 13.57 8.89
C SER A 235 5.48 12.95 7.53
N VAL A 236 5.49 13.74 6.44
CA VAL A 236 5.30 13.23 5.08
C VAL A 236 6.46 12.35 4.63
N VAL A 237 7.70 12.69 4.99
CA VAL A 237 8.87 11.87 4.65
C VAL A 237 8.88 10.55 5.43
N ASP A 238 8.57 10.58 6.74
CA ASP A 238 8.46 9.36 7.55
C ASP A 238 7.39 8.43 6.97
N TRP A 239 6.23 8.97 6.62
CA TRP A 239 5.18 8.21 5.94
C TRP A 239 5.65 7.65 4.59
N ALA A 240 6.36 8.43 3.77
CA ALA A 240 6.85 7.97 2.47
C ALA A 240 7.85 6.81 2.62
N ILE A 241 8.72 6.85 3.64
CA ILE A 241 9.62 5.74 3.97
C ILE A 241 8.80 4.48 4.33
N GLU A 242 7.77 4.61 5.18
CA GLU A 242 6.89 3.47 5.48
C GLU A 242 6.20 2.94 4.22
N ALA A 243 5.73 3.82 3.33
CA ALA A 243 5.12 3.43 2.06
C ALA A 243 6.11 2.72 1.12
N TYR A 244 7.39 3.11 1.09
CA TYR A 244 8.43 2.39 0.35
C TYR A 244 8.56 0.94 0.84
N PHE A 245 8.49 0.72 2.15
CA PHE A 245 8.51 -0.62 2.72
C PHE A 245 7.13 -1.30 2.76
N GLY A 246 6.21 -0.90 1.89
CA GLY A 246 4.91 -1.54 1.73
C GLY A 246 3.91 -1.23 2.85
N GLY A 247 4.11 -0.14 3.60
CA GLY A 247 3.14 0.37 4.56
C GLY A 247 1.80 0.68 3.89
N THR A 248 0.73 0.35 4.60
CA THR A 248 -0.64 0.39 4.07
C THR A 248 -1.49 1.52 4.66
N MET A 249 -0.94 2.26 5.63
CA MET A 249 -1.60 3.41 6.24
C MET A 249 -1.64 4.59 5.27
N SER A 250 -2.82 5.16 5.05
CA SER A 250 -2.94 6.37 4.24
C SER A 250 -2.23 7.55 4.89
N LEU A 251 -1.76 8.49 4.06
CA LEU A 251 -1.13 9.72 4.53
C LEU A 251 -2.07 10.51 5.46
N ALA A 252 -3.37 10.52 5.18
CA ALA A 252 -4.36 11.15 6.03
C ALA A 252 -4.39 10.52 7.44
N THR A 253 -4.48 9.19 7.54
CA THR A 253 -4.45 8.49 8.83
C THR A 253 -3.12 8.71 9.55
N PHE A 254 -2.00 8.64 8.84
CA PHE A 254 -0.68 8.89 9.41
C PHE A 254 -0.54 10.30 9.98
N LEU A 255 -1.04 11.31 9.27
CA LEU A 255 -1.02 12.69 9.75
C LEU A 255 -1.96 12.91 10.94
N ARG A 256 -3.11 12.22 11.00
CA ARG A 256 -3.96 12.23 12.22
C ARG A 256 -3.24 11.61 13.41
N VAL A 257 -2.52 10.50 13.20
CA VAL A 257 -1.66 9.88 14.22
C VAL A 257 -0.62 10.87 14.73
N ARG A 258 0.07 11.59 13.82
CA ARG A 258 1.06 12.62 14.18
C ARG A 258 0.44 13.80 14.93
N LYS A 259 -0.77 14.21 14.56
CA LYS A 259 -1.52 15.25 15.26
C LYS A 259 -1.91 14.82 16.68
N ALA A 260 -2.40 13.58 16.83
CA ALA A 260 -2.84 13.03 18.11
C ALA A 260 -1.67 12.73 19.06
N VAL A 261 -0.52 12.28 18.53
CA VAL A 261 0.70 12.02 19.31
C VAL A 261 1.89 12.74 18.68
N PRO A 262 2.07 14.04 18.98
CA PRO A 262 3.17 14.81 18.43
C PRO A 262 4.52 14.26 18.87
N VAL A 263 5.34 13.85 17.92
CA VAL A 263 6.74 13.52 18.17
C VAL A 263 7.49 14.79 18.56
N ALA A 264 8.28 14.73 19.64
CA ALA A 264 9.06 15.86 20.10
C ALA A 264 9.97 16.36 18.96
N HIS A 265 9.91 17.67 18.68
CA HIS A 265 10.80 18.32 17.73
C HIS A 265 12.22 18.29 18.30
N SER A 266 12.97 17.23 18.04
CA SER A 266 14.38 17.22 18.40
C SER A 266 15.18 17.87 17.27
N ASN A 267 15.79 19.02 17.60
CA ASN A 267 17.21 19.33 17.44
C ASN A 267 18.11 18.28 16.71
N SER A 268 17.94 17.06 17.18
CA SER A 268 18.63 15.80 16.93
C SER A 268 18.49 15.19 15.55
N TYR A 269 17.22 14.91 15.24
CA TYR A 269 16.73 14.04 14.16
C TYR A 269 16.83 14.73 12.77
N HIS A 270 17.70 15.74 12.70
CA HIS A 270 17.63 16.85 11.79
C HIS A 270 18.15 16.48 10.41
N SER A 271 17.19 16.24 9.53
CA SER A 271 17.18 16.25 8.05
C SER A 271 18.32 15.58 7.30
N ARG A 272 19.56 15.52 7.76
CA ARG A 272 20.65 14.76 7.17
C ARG A 272 20.48 13.26 7.37
N GLU A 273 20.15 12.82 8.60
CA GLU A 273 19.84 11.41 8.88
C GLU A 273 18.57 11.00 8.15
N LEU A 274 17.49 11.79 8.28
CA LEU A 274 16.25 11.57 7.56
C LEU A 274 16.46 11.55 6.03
N THR A 275 17.25 12.48 5.46
CA THR A 275 17.59 12.47 4.03
C THR A 275 18.37 11.22 3.64
N SER A 276 19.32 10.78 4.47
CA SER A 276 20.07 9.54 4.23
C SER A 276 19.12 8.35 4.21
N TRP A 277 18.33 8.16 5.26
CA TRP A 277 17.38 7.05 5.37
C TRP A 277 16.35 7.05 4.25
N THR A 278 15.83 8.23 3.88
CA THR A 278 14.89 8.35 2.76
C THR A 278 15.55 7.90 1.46
N ARG A 279 16.79 8.35 1.20
CA ARG A 279 17.55 7.96 0.01
C ARG A 279 17.83 6.47 -0.01
N ASP A 280 18.29 5.92 1.12
CA ASP A 280 18.61 4.49 1.23
C ASP A 280 17.36 3.64 0.98
N ALA A 281 16.23 3.99 1.60
CA ALA A 281 14.94 3.34 1.39
C ALA A 281 14.48 3.43 -0.08
N TYR A 282 14.59 4.61 -0.71
CA TYR A 282 14.21 4.78 -2.12
C TYR A 282 15.11 3.96 -3.06
N VAL A 283 16.42 3.93 -2.82
CA VAL A 283 17.36 3.13 -3.61
C VAL A 283 17.07 1.64 -3.45
N GLU A 284 16.77 1.19 -2.23
CA GLU A 284 16.44 -0.21 -1.94
C GLU A 284 15.23 -0.67 -2.76
N VAL A 285 14.12 0.06 -2.70
CA VAL A 285 12.89 -0.32 -3.41
C VAL A 285 12.99 -0.15 -4.92
N GLN A 286 13.91 0.68 -5.41
CA GLN A 286 14.20 0.80 -6.84
C GLN A 286 15.17 -0.30 -7.33
N SER A 287 15.96 -0.89 -6.44
CA SER A 287 16.92 -1.94 -6.80
C SER A 287 16.24 -3.29 -7.08
N ASP A 288 15.16 -3.60 -6.35
CA ASP A 288 14.27 -4.72 -6.63
C ASP A 288 12.79 -4.29 -6.47
N PRO A 289 12.23 -3.60 -7.49
CA PRO A 289 10.85 -3.14 -7.43
C PRO A 289 9.86 -4.30 -7.31
N ILE A 290 10.16 -5.47 -7.85
CA ILE A 290 9.23 -6.61 -7.83
C ILE A 290 9.06 -7.12 -6.40
N PHE A 291 10.18 -7.26 -5.69
CA PHE A 291 10.16 -7.65 -4.30
C PHE A 291 9.38 -6.64 -3.46
N ALA A 292 9.66 -5.35 -3.61
CA ALA A 292 8.97 -4.29 -2.86
C ALA A 292 7.46 -4.27 -3.13
N ILE A 293 7.04 -4.42 -4.39
CA ILE A 293 5.62 -4.42 -4.75
C ILE A 293 4.93 -5.67 -4.20
N ARG A 294 5.55 -6.85 -4.30
CA ARG A 294 4.99 -8.08 -3.75
C ARG A 294 4.83 -7.99 -2.24
N ASP A 295 5.85 -7.52 -1.53
CA ASP A 295 5.84 -7.34 -0.09
C ASP A 295 4.74 -6.36 0.36
N ALA A 296 4.60 -5.23 -0.36
CA ALA A 296 3.50 -4.28 -0.13
C ALA A 296 2.11 -4.89 -0.35
N HIS A 297 1.98 -5.77 -1.35
CA HIS A 297 0.73 -6.47 -1.62
C HIS A 297 0.41 -7.52 -0.55
N GLU A 298 1.40 -8.32 -0.14
CA GLU A 298 1.28 -9.32 0.93
C GLU A 298 0.82 -8.66 2.24
N LYS A 299 1.44 -7.55 2.64
CA LYS A 299 1.05 -6.76 3.81
C LYS A 299 -0.39 -6.25 3.72
N ARG A 300 -0.81 -5.76 2.56
CA ARG A 300 -2.18 -5.29 2.34
C ARG A 300 -3.20 -6.41 2.45
N ASN A 301 -2.92 -7.56 1.85
CA ASN A 301 -3.81 -8.72 1.92
C ASN A 301 -3.93 -9.20 3.36
N PHE A 302 -2.82 -9.28 4.08
CA PHE A 302 -2.81 -9.65 5.49
C PHE A 302 -3.67 -8.71 6.34
N ILE A 303 -3.53 -7.39 6.16
CA ILE A 303 -4.36 -6.41 6.86
C ILE A 303 -5.83 -6.53 6.46
N ALA A 304 -6.14 -6.77 5.19
CA ALA A 304 -7.50 -6.97 4.72
C ALA A 304 -8.14 -8.23 5.34
N GLU A 305 -7.40 -9.33 5.45
CA GLU A 305 -7.82 -10.56 6.11
C GLU A 305 -8.11 -10.34 7.60
N CYS A 306 -7.27 -9.57 8.29
CA CYS A 306 -7.43 -9.26 9.71
C CYS A 306 -8.54 -8.23 9.98
N ARG A 307 -8.92 -7.43 8.97
CA ARG A 307 -9.76 -6.22 9.14
C ARG A 307 -11.07 -6.49 9.85
N ALA A 308 -11.84 -7.48 9.39
CA ALA A 308 -13.18 -7.73 9.93
C ALA A 308 -13.14 -8.12 11.41
N GLU A 309 -12.24 -9.04 11.78
CA GLU A 309 -12.08 -9.52 13.15
C GLU A 309 -11.57 -8.41 14.08
N VAL A 310 -10.55 -7.65 13.66
CA VAL A 310 -10.02 -6.55 14.46
C VAL A 310 -11.06 -5.44 14.64
N LEU A 311 -11.85 -5.12 13.61
CA LEU A 311 -12.93 -4.14 13.71
C LEU A 311 -13.98 -4.54 14.76
N GLU A 312 -14.39 -5.82 14.76
CA GLU A 312 -15.31 -6.35 15.77
C GLU A 312 -14.75 -6.19 17.20
N ILE A 313 -13.43 -6.37 17.38
CA ILE A 313 -12.79 -6.21 18.68
C ILE A 313 -12.73 -4.73 19.10
N VAL A 314 -12.33 -3.81 18.22
CA VAL A 314 -12.17 -2.38 18.57
C VAL A 314 -13.49 -1.65 18.81
N GLU A 315 -14.62 -2.19 18.32
CA GLU A 315 -15.96 -1.68 18.61
C GLU A 315 -16.42 -1.99 20.04
N LYS A 316 -15.75 -2.91 20.76
CA LYS A 316 -16.03 -3.23 22.16
C LYS A 316 -15.62 -2.08 23.09
N PRO A 317 -16.13 -2.03 24.34
CA PRO A 317 -15.65 -1.09 25.34
C PRO A 317 -14.12 -1.13 25.48
N LEU A 318 -13.48 0.04 25.56
CA LEU A 318 -12.02 0.20 25.46
C LEU A 318 -11.18 -0.80 26.26
N THR A 319 -11.58 -1.09 27.51
CA THR A 319 -10.86 -2.05 28.37
C THR A 319 -10.95 -3.47 27.83
N GLU A 320 -12.12 -3.87 27.32
CA GLU A 320 -12.35 -5.18 26.71
C GLU A 320 -11.62 -5.28 25.37
N ALA A 321 -11.74 -4.26 24.52
CA ALA A 321 -11.04 -4.18 23.24
C ALA A 321 -9.52 -4.37 23.39
N LYS A 322 -8.89 -3.65 24.33
CA LYS A 322 -7.44 -3.79 24.59
C LYS A 322 -7.04 -5.20 25.03
N ALA A 323 -7.79 -5.78 25.96
CA ALA A 323 -7.48 -7.12 26.48
C ALA A 323 -7.67 -8.21 25.42
N GLU A 324 -8.71 -8.08 24.60
CA GLU A 324 -9.00 -9.02 23.53
C GLU A 324 -8.06 -8.86 22.33
N LEU A 325 -7.70 -7.64 21.94
CA LEU A 325 -6.66 -7.42 20.93
C LEU A 325 -5.31 -7.98 21.38
N SER A 326 -4.90 -7.76 22.63
CA SER A 326 -3.64 -8.36 23.12
C SER A 326 -3.68 -9.89 23.07
N ARG A 327 -4.82 -10.52 23.39
CA ARG A 327 -5.01 -11.97 23.19
C ARG A 327 -4.95 -12.36 21.71
N TRP A 328 -5.62 -11.61 20.83
CA TRP A 328 -5.63 -11.86 19.39
C TRP A 328 -4.23 -11.79 18.76
N VAL A 329 -3.43 -10.81 19.17
CA VAL A 329 -2.03 -10.66 18.75
C VAL A 329 -1.20 -11.84 19.26
N LEU A 330 -1.33 -12.23 20.54
CA LEU A 330 -0.53 -13.29 21.17
C LEU A 330 -0.92 -14.72 20.75
N CYS A 331 -2.16 -14.95 20.33
CA CYS A 331 -2.64 -16.28 19.94
C CYS A 331 -2.49 -16.59 18.44
N GLY A 332 -2.04 -15.62 17.64
CA GLY A 332 -1.85 -15.79 16.20
C GLY A 332 -0.45 -16.23 15.77
N GLY A 333 -0.20 -16.12 14.46
CA GLY A 333 1.10 -16.40 13.84
C GLY A 333 2.16 -15.36 14.22
N ASP A 334 2.64 -14.59 13.25
CA ASP A 334 3.66 -13.57 13.52
C ASP A 334 3.11 -12.44 14.41
N TYR A 335 3.71 -12.31 15.59
CA TYR A 335 3.32 -11.33 16.60
C TYR A 335 3.50 -9.89 16.10
N ASP A 336 4.61 -9.59 15.42
CA ASP A 336 4.91 -8.23 14.99
C ASP A 336 3.99 -7.79 13.85
N GLU A 337 3.70 -8.69 12.91
CA GLU A 337 2.75 -8.43 11.82
C GLU A 337 1.33 -8.21 12.36
N ARG A 338 0.87 -9.06 13.28
CA ARG A 338 -0.45 -8.90 13.90
C ARG A 338 -0.55 -7.62 14.71
N LEU A 339 0.46 -7.29 15.51
CA LEU A 339 0.48 -6.05 16.27
C LEU A 339 0.39 -4.83 15.35
N GLN A 340 1.17 -4.83 14.26
CA GLN A 340 1.15 -3.79 13.25
C GLN A 340 -0.23 -3.67 12.58
N ALA A 341 -0.83 -4.80 12.16
CA ALA A 341 -2.14 -4.83 11.53
C ALA A 341 -3.23 -4.31 12.49
N ALA A 342 -3.25 -4.80 13.72
CA ALA A 342 -4.22 -4.36 14.73
C ALA A 342 -4.11 -2.86 15.03
N ARG A 343 -2.88 -2.35 15.19
CA ARG A 343 -2.63 -0.90 15.36
C ARG A 343 -3.20 -0.12 14.19
N GLU A 344 -2.86 -0.51 12.97
CA GLU A 344 -3.24 0.21 11.77
C GLU A 344 -4.75 0.22 11.53
N ILE A 345 -5.40 -0.94 11.69
CA ILE A 345 -6.86 -1.05 11.54
C ILE A 345 -7.56 -0.19 12.58
N TRP A 346 -7.08 -0.18 13.83
CA TRP A 346 -7.68 0.63 14.90
C TRP A 346 -7.53 2.13 14.64
N VAL A 347 -6.33 2.62 14.32
CA VAL A 347 -6.16 4.06 14.06
C VAL A 347 -6.87 4.50 12.77
N SER A 348 -7.07 3.58 11.82
CA SER A 348 -7.81 3.86 10.58
C SER A 348 -9.33 3.80 10.75
N SER A 349 -9.85 3.22 11.84
CA SER A 349 -11.29 3.10 12.09
C SER A 349 -11.90 4.31 12.79
N THR A 350 -11.09 5.30 13.19
CA THR A 350 -11.53 6.45 13.97
C THR A 350 -10.80 7.72 13.56
N THR A 351 -11.49 8.86 13.67
CA THR A 351 -10.90 10.21 13.54
C THR A 351 -10.73 10.89 14.90
N ASP A 352 -11.22 10.28 15.99
CA ASP A 352 -11.13 10.82 17.35
C ASP A 352 -9.69 10.71 17.89
N GLU A 353 -9.08 11.87 18.17
CA GLU A 353 -7.68 11.96 18.61
C GLU A 353 -7.41 11.14 19.88
N ARG A 354 -8.39 11.09 20.81
CA ARG A 354 -8.24 10.31 22.04
C ARG A 354 -8.21 8.81 21.75
N SER A 355 -9.10 8.33 20.89
CA SER A 355 -9.12 6.93 20.47
C SER A 355 -7.82 6.53 19.77
N ILE A 356 -7.27 7.42 18.92
CA ILE A 356 -5.96 7.22 18.29
C ILE A 356 -4.84 7.12 19.34
N GLN A 357 -4.82 8.03 20.33
CA GLN A 357 -3.84 7.98 21.42
C GLN A 357 -3.93 6.66 22.20
N GLU A 358 -5.15 6.20 22.51
CA GLU A 358 -5.36 4.96 23.24
C GLU A 358 -4.89 3.72 22.46
N ALA A 359 -5.11 3.70 21.14
CA ALA A 359 -4.61 2.65 20.25
C ALA A 359 -3.08 2.60 20.23
N LEU A 360 -2.41 3.76 20.18
CA LEU A 360 -0.95 3.85 20.19
C LEU A 360 -0.34 3.47 21.54
N ILE A 361 -0.94 3.95 22.65
CA ILE A 361 -0.53 3.56 24.01
C ILE A 361 -0.65 2.04 24.19
N TRP A 362 -1.72 1.44 23.67
CA TRP A 362 -1.88 -0.01 23.67
C TRP A 362 -0.78 -0.67 22.83
N ALA A 363 -0.57 -0.23 21.59
CA ALA A 363 0.40 -0.85 20.69
C ALA A 363 1.85 -0.82 21.24
N TRP A 364 2.24 0.26 21.92
CA TRP A 364 3.57 0.41 22.54
C TRP A 364 3.68 -0.23 23.93
N GLY A 365 2.56 -0.66 24.51
CA GLY A 365 2.51 -1.25 25.84
C GLY A 365 2.94 -2.73 25.87
N PRO A 366 3.21 -3.29 27.07
CA PRO A 366 3.50 -4.71 27.23
C PRO A 366 2.19 -5.52 27.13
N HIS A 367 2.01 -6.22 26.02
CA HIS A 367 0.80 -7.00 25.71
C HIS A 367 0.59 -8.22 26.62
N GLU A 368 1.68 -8.82 27.12
CA GLU A 368 1.62 -9.95 28.06
C GLU A 368 0.97 -9.58 29.41
N MET A 369 1.11 -8.32 29.84
CA MET A 369 0.60 -7.83 31.13
C MET A 369 -0.90 -7.46 31.08
N ALA A 370 -1.42 -7.19 29.89
CA ALA A 370 -2.83 -6.85 29.68
C ALA A 370 -3.76 -8.05 29.93
N ILE A 371 -3.30 -9.27 29.67
CA ILE A 371 -4.07 -10.51 29.87
C ILE A 371 -4.29 -10.78 31.36
N ILE A 372 -3.25 -10.61 32.18
CA ILE A 372 -3.29 -10.90 33.63
C ILE A 372 -4.26 -9.97 34.38
N SER A 373 -4.47 -8.74 33.90
CA SER A 373 -5.33 -7.77 34.57
C SER A 373 -6.82 -8.03 34.31
N ALA A 374 -7.20 -8.55 33.14
CA ALA A 374 -8.59 -8.83 32.79
C ALA A 374 -9.15 -10.09 33.49
N GLU A 375 -8.30 -11.09 33.73
CA GLU A 375 -8.67 -12.31 34.46
C GLU A 375 -8.93 -12.03 35.96
N ASN A 376 -8.21 -11.07 36.54
CA ASN A 376 -8.34 -10.72 37.96
C ASN A 376 -9.54 -9.79 38.28
N THR A 377 -10.14 -9.13 37.30
CA THR A 377 -11.35 -8.29 37.50
C THR A 377 -12.67 -9.08 37.46
N SER A 378 -12.61 -10.38 37.17
CA SER A 378 -13.78 -11.28 37.12
C SER A 378 -13.92 -12.16 38.37
N SER A 379 -13.19 -11.85 39.45
CA SER A 379 -13.16 -12.60 40.72
C SER A 379 -13.95 -11.94 41.83
#